data_AF-A0A1E3H3N2-F1
#
_entry.id   AF-A0A1E3H3N2-F1
#
_cell.length_a   1.000
_cell.length_b   1.000
_cell.length_c   1.000
_cell.angle_alpha   90.00
_cell.angle_beta   90.00
_cell.angle_gamma   90.00
#
_symmetry.space_group_name_H-M   'P 1'
#
loop_
_entity.id
_entity.type
_entity.pdbx_description
1 polymer ?
#
loop_
_entity_poly.entity_id
_entity_poly.type
_entity_poly.pdbx_seq_one_letter_code
_entity_poly.pdbx_strand_id
1 'polypeptide(L)'
;MRRAGRRRPVARTIFGVIGSLFTKPGHRLGTTLFREAAMSKFSTRLGLAGLALLAMSLAAGATEAVSVRIDQAKVMRIDSPASTVIIGNPSIADAVMQDTQTLVITGRGYGTTNFIVLDADGNAIADAQVNVQGANQDIVTIFRQGVGGRSTYSCVDVCEPATQVGDATDTFFNPILAQQRQRNTTAANRGVE
;
A
#
# COMPACT_ATOMS: atom_id res chain seq x y z
N MET A 1 11.59 -41.96 -20.90
CA MET A 1 10.33 -42.06 -20.14
C MET A 1 10.13 -40.77 -19.33
N ARG A 2 9.26 -39.86 -19.77
CA ARG A 2 8.84 -38.67 -18.99
C ARG A 2 7.33 -38.49 -19.14
N ARG A 3 6.59 -38.59 -18.03
CA ARG A 3 5.14 -38.39 -17.95
C ARG A 3 4.80 -36.91 -18.13
N ALA A 4 3.86 -36.63 -19.04
CA ALA A 4 3.31 -35.31 -19.31
C ALA A 4 2.30 -34.91 -18.22
N GLY A 5 2.51 -33.75 -17.61
CA GLY A 5 1.60 -33.11 -16.65
C GLY A 5 0.53 -32.28 -17.37
N ARG A 6 -0.73 -32.60 -17.10
CA ARG A 6 -1.95 -31.98 -17.63
C ARG A 6 -2.17 -30.59 -17.04
N ARG A 7 -2.03 -29.52 -17.82
CA ARG A 7 -2.39 -28.14 -17.43
C ARG A 7 -3.89 -27.89 -17.68
N ARG A 8 -4.59 -27.36 -16.68
CA ARG A 8 -5.99 -26.89 -16.78
C ARG A 8 -6.02 -25.47 -17.36
N PRO A 9 -6.98 -25.10 -18.23
CA PRO A 9 -7.12 -23.74 -18.71
C PRO A 9 -7.94 -22.89 -17.73
N VAL A 10 -7.43 -21.69 -17.40
CA VAL A 10 -8.12 -20.65 -16.62
C VAL A 10 -9.01 -19.85 -17.56
N ALA A 11 -10.26 -19.66 -17.14
CA ALA A 11 -11.30 -18.95 -17.87
C ALA A 11 -10.94 -17.48 -18.12
N ARG A 12 -10.99 -17.10 -19.40
CA ARG A 12 -10.94 -15.73 -19.89
C ARG A 12 -12.32 -15.11 -19.71
N THR A 13 -12.46 -14.13 -18.81
CA THR A 13 -13.67 -13.30 -18.73
C THR A 13 -13.40 -11.94 -19.33
N ILE A 14 -14.22 -11.61 -20.32
CA ILE A 14 -14.24 -10.43 -21.15
C ILE A 14 -14.87 -9.28 -20.36
N PHE A 15 -14.17 -8.15 -20.19
CA PHE A 15 -14.75 -6.92 -19.67
C PHE A 15 -15.17 -6.04 -20.86
N GLY A 16 -16.49 -5.97 -21.07
CA GLY A 16 -17.12 -5.10 -22.05
C GLY A 16 -17.30 -3.69 -21.48
N VAL A 17 -16.78 -2.72 -22.21
CA VAL A 17 -16.98 -1.28 -22.03
C VAL A 17 -18.37 -0.91 -22.57
N ILE A 18 -19.25 -0.37 -21.74
CA ILE A 18 -20.44 0.35 -22.19
C ILE A 18 -20.49 1.68 -21.44
N GLY A 19 -19.97 2.71 -22.10
CA GLY A 19 -20.25 4.10 -21.79
C GLY A 19 -21.55 4.50 -22.48
N SER A 20 -22.52 4.95 -21.69
CA SER A 20 -23.76 5.57 -22.17
C SER A 20 -23.90 6.86 -21.38
N LEU A 21 -24.01 8.01 -22.05
CA LEU A 21 -24.90 9.11 -21.65
C LEU A 21 -24.88 10.23 -22.71
N PHE A 22 -26.03 10.89 -22.85
CA PHE A 22 -26.35 12.12 -23.60
C PHE A 22 -27.01 12.00 -24.98
N THR A 23 -28.35 11.90 -24.97
CA THR A 23 -29.18 12.64 -25.94
C THR A 23 -30.45 13.19 -25.26
N LYS A 24 -30.69 14.49 -25.44
CA LYS A 24 -31.79 15.32 -24.91
C LYS A 24 -33.15 15.04 -25.59
N PRO A 25 -34.29 15.45 -24.98
CA PRO A 25 -35.64 15.27 -25.52
C PRO A 25 -36.08 16.44 -26.43
N GLY A 26 -36.84 16.12 -27.48
CA GLY A 26 -37.49 17.09 -28.37
C GLY A 26 -38.95 16.69 -28.63
N HIS A 27 -39.87 17.56 -28.22
CA HIS A 27 -41.30 17.51 -28.49
C HIS A 27 -41.64 17.67 -29.99
N ARG A 28 -42.71 17.02 -30.47
CA ARG A 28 -43.95 17.66 -30.98
C ARG A 28 -44.88 16.70 -31.74
N LEU A 29 -46.18 16.92 -31.48
CA LEU A 29 -47.36 16.87 -32.37
C LEU A 29 -47.73 15.56 -33.10
N GLY A 30 -49.03 15.25 -33.05
CA GLY A 30 -49.72 14.70 -34.23
C GLY A 30 -50.81 13.68 -33.95
N THR A 31 -52.02 14.18 -33.75
CA THR A 31 -53.34 13.53 -33.79
C THR A 31 -53.55 12.46 -34.88
N THR A 32 -54.26 11.37 -34.53
CA THR A 32 -55.38 10.74 -35.29
C THR A 32 -56.02 9.68 -34.39
N LEU A 33 -57.20 9.94 -33.80
CA LEU A 33 -58.51 9.40 -34.22
C LEU A 33 -58.46 7.90 -34.58
N PHE A 34 -59.11 7.03 -33.79
CA PHE A 34 -60.06 5.99 -34.27
C PHE A 34 -60.65 5.17 -33.10
N ARG A 35 -61.97 5.34 -32.95
CA ARG A 35 -63.08 4.46 -32.48
C ARG A 35 -62.82 3.25 -31.56
N GLU A 36 -63.59 3.27 -30.46
CA GLU A 36 -64.35 2.19 -29.79
C GLU A 36 -64.01 0.72 -30.10
N ALA A 37 -63.70 -0.07 -29.06
CA ALA A 37 -64.64 -1.06 -28.50
C ALA A 37 -63.96 -2.00 -27.48
N ALA A 38 -64.78 -2.41 -26.51
CA ALA A 38 -64.68 -3.65 -25.74
C ALA A 38 -63.53 -3.79 -24.71
N MET A 39 -63.92 -3.58 -23.44
CA MET A 39 -63.32 -4.27 -22.29
C MET A 39 -63.33 -5.78 -22.52
N SER A 40 -62.15 -6.39 -22.56
CA SER A 40 -61.96 -7.82 -22.33
C SER A 40 -61.00 -8.01 -21.17
N LYS A 41 -61.53 -8.54 -20.07
CA LYS A 41 -60.80 -8.90 -18.86
C LYS A 41 -59.93 -10.11 -19.18
N PHE A 42 -58.62 -9.96 -19.35
CA PHE A 42 -57.71 -11.11 -19.28
C PHE A 42 -56.32 -10.69 -18.75
N SER A 43 -56.01 -11.23 -17.57
CA SER A 43 -54.69 -11.64 -17.07
C SER A 43 -53.46 -10.77 -17.41
N THR A 44 -52.98 -9.99 -16.43
CA THR A 44 -51.55 -9.90 -16.04
C THR A 44 -51.40 -8.82 -14.96
N ARG A 45 -51.55 -9.22 -13.69
CA ARG A 45 -51.07 -8.44 -12.56
C ARG A 45 -50.18 -9.31 -11.70
N LEU A 46 -49.00 -9.62 -12.22
CA LEU A 46 -47.92 -10.17 -11.42
C LEU A 46 -46.61 -9.62 -11.98
N GLY A 47 -45.91 -8.83 -11.18
CA GLY A 47 -44.59 -8.35 -11.52
C GLY A 47 -44.53 -6.84 -11.72
N LEU A 48 -44.51 -6.09 -10.61
CA LEU A 48 -43.70 -4.85 -10.48
C LEU A 48 -43.66 -4.37 -9.02
N ALA A 49 -43.29 -5.25 -8.07
CA ALA A 49 -43.14 -4.87 -6.65
C ALA A 49 -41.93 -5.52 -5.96
N GLY A 50 -40.87 -5.86 -6.72
CA GLY A 50 -39.75 -6.65 -6.21
C GLY A 50 -38.35 -6.13 -6.54
N LEU A 51 -38.19 -4.86 -6.96
CA LEU A 51 -36.90 -4.35 -7.45
C LEU A 51 -36.39 -3.13 -6.68
N ALA A 52 -36.41 -3.18 -5.34
CA ALA A 52 -35.92 -2.07 -4.49
C ALA A 52 -35.01 -2.52 -3.33
N LEU A 53 -34.47 -3.75 -3.33
CA LEU A 53 -33.84 -4.34 -2.14
C LEU A 53 -32.39 -4.85 -2.30
N LEU A 54 -31.62 -4.43 -3.31
CA LEU A 54 -30.28 -5.00 -3.56
C LEU A 54 -29.09 -4.02 -3.63
N ALA A 55 -29.23 -2.81 -3.10
CA ALA A 55 -28.10 -1.89 -2.98
C ALA A 55 -27.53 -1.84 -1.55
N MET A 56 -27.30 -2.99 -0.91
CA MET A 56 -26.42 -3.05 0.28
C MET A 56 -24.98 -2.98 -0.22
N SER A 57 -24.38 -1.81 -0.07
CA SER A 57 -22.99 -1.54 -0.42
C SER A 57 -22.06 -2.37 0.47
N LEU A 58 -21.34 -3.34 -0.12
CA LEU A 58 -20.19 -3.96 0.55
C LEU A 58 -19.08 -2.91 0.61
N ALA A 59 -19.03 -2.15 1.71
CA ALA A 59 -17.80 -1.48 2.11
C ALA A 59 -16.82 -2.56 2.56
N ALA A 60 -15.97 -3.04 1.65
CA ALA A 60 -14.84 -3.87 2.00
C ALA A 60 -13.92 -3.02 2.90
N GLY A 61 -13.84 -3.37 4.18
CA GLY A 61 -12.89 -2.78 5.12
C GLY A 61 -11.48 -3.09 4.66
N ALA A 62 -10.89 -2.16 3.91
CA ALA A 62 -9.47 -2.22 3.59
C ALA A 62 -8.71 -2.02 4.90
N THR A 63 -8.03 -3.06 5.38
CA THR A 63 -7.08 -2.94 6.48
C THR A 63 -6.00 -1.95 6.04
N GLU A 64 -6.01 -0.76 6.65
CA GLU A 64 -5.14 0.34 6.23
C GLU A 64 -3.68 -0.02 6.59
N ALA A 65 -2.87 -0.29 5.56
CA ALA A 65 -1.46 -0.62 5.75
C ALA A 65 -0.67 0.64 6.13
N VAL A 66 0.07 0.59 7.22
CA VAL A 66 0.93 1.68 7.68
C VAL A 66 2.22 1.67 6.87
N SER A 67 2.38 2.64 5.97
CA SER A 67 3.65 2.86 5.29
C SER A 67 4.62 3.63 6.19
N VAL A 68 5.82 3.09 6.36
CA VAL A 68 6.96 3.68 7.09
C VAL A 68 8.19 3.61 6.19
N ARG A 69 9.08 4.59 6.30
CA ARG A 69 10.35 4.59 5.58
C ARG A 69 11.44 3.95 6.43
N ILE A 70 12.39 3.28 5.80
CA ILE A 70 13.57 2.77 6.48
C ILE A 70 14.31 3.92 7.18
N ASP A 71 14.82 3.64 8.38
CA ASP A 71 15.51 4.57 9.26
C ASP A 71 14.66 5.79 9.68
N GLN A 72 13.34 5.72 9.52
CA GLN A 72 12.41 6.76 9.92
C GLN A 72 11.36 6.21 10.89
N ALA A 73 10.91 7.10 11.77
CA ALA A 73 9.81 6.83 12.69
C ALA A 73 8.51 7.51 12.22
N LYS A 74 7.39 6.83 12.42
CA LYS A 74 6.04 7.34 12.20
C LYS A 74 5.28 7.25 13.52
N VAL A 75 4.70 8.37 13.93
CA VAL A 75 3.85 8.44 15.12
C VAL A 75 2.41 8.16 14.70
N MET A 76 1.75 7.25 15.42
CA MET A 76 0.36 6.89 15.24
C MET A 76 -0.37 7.04 16.57
N ARG A 77 -1.56 7.63 16.53
CA ARG A 77 -2.47 7.68 17.69
C ARG A 77 -3.48 6.57 17.60
N ILE A 78 -3.83 6.00 18.74
CA ILE A 78 -4.78 4.90 18.89
C ILE A 78 -6.01 5.41 19.65
N ASP A 79 -7.19 4.95 19.26
CA ASP A 79 -8.47 5.44 19.79
C ASP A 79 -8.75 4.99 21.24
N SER A 80 -8.03 3.97 21.73
CA SER A 80 -8.20 3.40 23.07
C SER A 80 -6.86 3.21 23.78
N PRO A 81 -6.81 3.27 25.13
CA PRO A 81 -5.61 2.99 25.90
C PRO A 81 -5.06 1.58 25.67
N ALA A 82 -3.80 1.51 25.27
CA ALA A 82 -3.05 0.29 25.03
C ALA A 82 -2.04 0.03 26.14
N SER A 83 -1.79 -1.24 26.42
CA SER A 83 -0.79 -1.69 27.39
C SER A 83 0.40 -2.39 26.73
N THR A 84 0.17 -3.11 25.63
CA THR A 84 1.19 -3.97 25.02
C THR A 84 1.19 -3.79 23.50
N VAL A 85 2.39 -3.75 22.92
CA VAL A 85 2.58 -3.82 21.46
C VAL A 85 3.41 -5.05 21.11
N ILE A 86 2.99 -5.75 20.06
CA ILE A 86 3.64 -6.95 19.54
C ILE A 86 3.98 -6.70 18.08
N ILE A 87 5.23 -6.95 17.70
CA ILE A 87 5.68 -6.86 16.31
C ILE A 87 5.94 -8.26 15.77
N GLY A 88 5.44 -8.55 14.56
CA GLY A 88 5.65 -9.83 13.89
C GLY A 88 7.13 -10.10 13.59
N ASN A 89 7.84 -9.12 13.02
CA ASN A 89 9.28 -9.21 12.76
C ASN A 89 10.03 -7.92 13.14
N PRO A 90 10.76 -7.91 14.29
CA PRO A 90 11.51 -6.74 14.76
C PRO A 90 12.72 -6.36 13.87
N SER A 91 13.14 -7.24 12.95
CA SER A 91 14.20 -6.92 11.98
C SER A 91 13.71 -6.02 10.84
N ILE A 92 12.40 -5.95 10.59
CA ILE A 92 11.78 -5.14 9.52
C ILE A 92 11.29 -3.80 10.09
N ALA A 93 10.50 -3.85 11.16
CA ALA A 93 10.00 -2.67 11.84
C ALA A 93 10.02 -2.90 13.35
N ASP A 94 10.01 -1.84 14.12
CA ASP A 94 9.95 -1.86 15.58
C ASP A 94 8.89 -0.86 16.02
N ALA A 95 8.22 -1.09 17.15
CA ALA A 95 7.29 -0.11 17.66
C ALA A 95 7.26 -0.11 19.18
N VAL A 96 7.12 1.09 19.73
CA VAL A 96 7.11 1.33 21.17
C VAL A 96 5.95 2.25 21.51
N MET A 97 5.30 1.97 22.63
CA MET A 97 4.32 2.88 23.21
C MET A 97 5.05 4.03 23.90
N GLN A 98 4.83 5.26 23.44
CA GLN A 98 5.36 6.46 24.08
C GLN A 98 4.51 6.84 25.31
N ASP A 99 3.20 6.65 25.20
CA ASP A 99 2.20 6.76 26.26
C ASP A 99 1.07 5.75 26.00
N THR A 100 -0.04 5.80 26.74
CA THR A 100 -1.13 4.83 26.60
C THR A 100 -1.86 4.90 25.25
N GLN A 101 -1.71 5.95 24.45
CA GLN A 101 -2.43 6.13 23.17
C GLN A 101 -1.53 6.52 22.00
N THR A 102 -0.24 6.74 22.23
CA THR A 102 0.72 7.15 21.21
C THR A 102 1.71 6.01 20.93
N LEU A 103 1.63 5.45 19.74
CA LEU A 103 2.55 4.44 19.23
C LEU A 103 3.58 5.09 18.29
N VAL A 104 4.85 4.79 18.51
CA VAL A 104 5.95 5.21 17.63
C VAL A 104 6.47 3.98 16.91
N ILE A 105 6.30 3.95 15.58
CA ILE A 105 6.72 2.83 14.72
C ILE A 105 7.97 3.26 13.96
N THR A 106 9.03 2.49 14.01
CA THR A 106 10.31 2.74 13.33
C THR A 106 10.56 1.68 12.26
N GLY A 107 10.85 2.10 11.02
CA GLY A 107 11.30 1.19 9.97
C GLY A 107 12.77 0.84 10.16
N ARG A 108 13.11 -0.44 10.31
CA ARG A 108 14.49 -0.94 10.47
C ARG A 108 15.05 -1.59 9.21
N GLY A 109 14.19 -2.22 8.42
CA GLY A 109 14.59 -2.97 7.24
C GLY A 109 13.44 -3.08 6.25
N TYR A 110 13.79 -3.30 4.99
CA TYR A 110 12.81 -3.43 3.91
C TYR A 110 11.90 -4.65 4.09
N GLY A 111 10.61 -4.47 3.80
CA GLY A 111 9.65 -5.57 3.75
C GLY A 111 8.28 -5.21 4.27
N THR A 112 7.45 -6.23 4.45
CA THR A 112 6.12 -6.11 5.06
C THR A 112 6.10 -6.96 6.33
N THR A 113 5.68 -6.36 7.43
CA THR A 113 5.38 -7.05 8.69
C THR A 113 4.04 -6.54 9.22
N ASN A 114 3.69 -6.87 10.45
CA ASN A 114 2.51 -6.37 11.12
C ASN A 114 2.82 -6.02 12.57
N PHE A 115 1.94 -5.25 13.17
CA PHE A 115 1.92 -5.01 14.60
C PHE A 115 0.53 -5.27 15.15
N ILE A 116 0.49 -5.72 16.41
CA ILE A 116 -0.73 -5.94 17.16
C ILE A 116 -0.61 -5.13 18.46
N VAL A 117 -1.64 -4.36 18.77
CA VAL A 117 -1.73 -3.59 20.01
C VAL A 117 -2.82 -4.18 20.87
N LEU A 118 -2.51 -4.44 22.14
CA LEU A 118 -3.42 -5.02 23.12
C LEU A 118 -3.74 -4.03 24.26
N ASP A 119 -4.95 -4.11 24.78
CA ASP A 119 -5.34 -3.46 26.03
C ASP A 119 -4.77 -4.19 27.26
N ALA A 120 -5.11 -3.73 28.46
CA ALA A 120 -4.67 -4.34 29.72
C ALA A 120 -5.28 -5.73 29.98
N ASP A 121 -6.42 -6.04 29.36
CA ASP A 121 -7.13 -7.31 29.49
C ASP A 121 -6.67 -8.34 28.42
N GLY A 122 -5.79 -7.92 27.50
CA GLY A 122 -5.25 -8.74 26.42
C GLY A 122 -6.09 -8.76 25.14
N ASN A 123 -7.11 -7.90 25.02
CA ASN A 123 -7.89 -7.79 23.79
C ASN A 123 -7.15 -6.95 22.75
N ALA A 124 -7.25 -7.35 21.48
CA ALA A 124 -6.63 -6.62 20.37
C ALA A 124 -7.40 -5.32 20.07
N ILE A 125 -6.70 -4.19 20.22
CA ILE A 125 -7.18 -2.85 19.87
C ILE A 125 -6.89 -2.57 18.39
N ALA A 126 -5.72 -2.99 17.91
CA ALA A 126 -5.30 -2.80 16.52
C ALA A 126 -4.50 -4.01 16.01
N ASP A 127 -4.74 -4.38 14.75
CA ASP A 127 -3.93 -5.32 13.98
C ASP A 127 -3.80 -4.75 12.56
N ALA A 128 -2.59 -4.35 12.18
CA ALA A 128 -2.34 -3.72 10.90
C ALA A 128 -0.98 -4.12 10.32
N GLN A 129 -0.91 -4.13 8.99
CA GLN A 129 0.35 -4.35 8.28
C GLN A 129 1.21 -3.08 8.31
N VAL A 130 2.51 -3.25 8.51
CA VAL A 130 3.54 -2.24 8.30
C VAL A 130 4.29 -2.56 7.02
N ASN A 131 4.30 -1.62 6.09
CA ASN A 131 5.08 -1.71 4.88
C ASN A 131 6.27 -0.75 4.98
N VAL A 132 7.48 -1.30 5.04
CA VAL A 132 8.73 -0.53 5.16
C VAL A 132 9.36 -0.36 3.78
N GLN A 133 9.42 0.88 3.34
CA GLN A 133 9.90 1.28 2.01
C GLN A 133 11.19 2.09 2.11
N GLY A 134 11.82 2.30 0.95
CA GLY A 134 13.02 3.14 0.87
C GLY A 134 12.73 4.58 1.29
N ALA A 135 13.72 5.21 1.91
CA ALA A 135 13.58 6.56 2.44
C ALA A 135 13.22 7.61 1.37
N ASN A 136 13.60 7.41 0.10
CA ASN A 136 13.47 8.44 -0.92
C ASN A 136 12.79 7.92 -2.19
N GLN A 137 11.98 8.79 -2.81
CA GLN A 137 11.53 8.66 -4.20
C GLN A 137 12.67 8.96 -5.20
N ASP A 138 13.77 9.53 -4.70
CA ASP A 138 14.94 10.00 -5.46
C ASP A 138 16.13 9.04 -5.38
N ILE A 139 15.93 7.83 -4.86
CA ILE A 139 16.98 6.83 -4.78
C ILE A 139 16.99 5.99 -6.06
N VAL A 140 18.16 5.93 -6.72
CA VAL A 140 18.40 5.12 -7.91
C VAL A 140 19.33 3.97 -7.55
N THR A 141 18.90 2.75 -7.84
CA THR A 141 19.70 1.54 -7.64
C THR A 141 20.16 1.00 -8.99
N ILE A 142 21.48 0.84 -9.16
CA ILE A 142 22.11 0.37 -10.38
C ILE A 142 22.73 -1.02 -10.11
N PHE A 143 22.41 -2.00 -10.96
CA PHE A 143 23.03 -3.32 -10.97
C PHE A 143 24.03 -3.41 -12.12
N ARG A 144 25.34 -3.45 -11.82
CA ARG A 144 26.40 -3.55 -12.84
C ARG A 144 27.02 -4.95 -12.84
N GLN A 145 26.96 -5.62 -13.99
CA GLN A 145 27.70 -6.87 -14.22
C GLN A 145 29.21 -6.58 -14.15
N GLY A 146 29.95 -7.34 -13.33
CA GLY A 146 31.42 -7.23 -13.22
C GLY A 146 31.97 -6.43 -12.03
N VAL A 147 31.17 -5.61 -11.36
CA VAL A 147 31.59 -4.82 -10.16
C VAL A 147 31.04 -5.42 -8.85
N GLY A 148 30.62 -6.68 -8.91
CA GLY A 148 30.29 -7.49 -7.73
C GLY A 148 28.99 -7.15 -7.00
N GLY A 149 28.20 -6.17 -7.42
CA GLY A 149 26.91 -5.96 -6.76
C GLY A 149 26.13 -4.71 -7.11
N ARG A 150 25.25 -4.36 -6.17
CA ARG A 150 24.26 -3.29 -6.22
C ARG A 150 24.91 -1.96 -5.80
N SER A 151 24.60 -0.87 -6.50
CA SER A 151 25.04 0.49 -6.15
C SER A 151 23.84 1.40 -6.00
N THR A 152 23.75 2.13 -4.89
CA THR A 152 22.64 3.02 -4.62
C THR A 152 23.09 4.49 -4.62
N TYR A 153 22.25 5.37 -5.19
CA TYR A 153 22.50 6.80 -5.34
C TYR A 153 21.27 7.59 -4.88
N SER A 154 21.47 8.78 -4.32
CA SER A 154 20.40 9.73 -4.01
C SER A 154 20.49 10.90 -4.99
N CYS A 155 19.45 11.11 -5.78
CA CYS A 155 19.41 12.00 -6.94
C CYS A 155 18.33 13.07 -6.77
N VAL A 156 18.63 14.15 -6.05
CA VAL A 156 17.70 15.29 -5.94
C VAL A 156 17.91 16.25 -7.14
N ASP A 157 19.15 16.67 -7.38
CA ASP A 157 19.55 17.45 -8.58
C ASP A 157 20.81 16.84 -9.24
N VAL A 158 21.79 16.46 -8.42
CA VAL A 158 22.97 15.66 -8.81
C VAL A 158 22.95 14.36 -8.01
N CYS A 159 23.25 13.24 -8.67
CA CYS A 159 23.28 11.93 -8.03
C CYS A 159 24.54 11.75 -7.20
N GLU A 160 24.38 11.71 -5.88
CA GLU A 160 25.46 11.42 -4.94
C GLU A 160 25.36 9.97 -4.45
N PRO A 161 26.49 9.27 -4.20
CA PRO A 161 26.47 7.90 -3.73
C PRO A 161 25.85 7.80 -2.34
N ALA A 162 24.86 6.91 -2.19
CA ALA A 162 24.15 6.66 -0.94
C ALA A 162 24.29 5.18 -0.58
N THR A 163 25.04 4.87 0.48
CA THR A 163 25.28 3.48 0.87
C THR A 163 24.02 2.88 1.51
N GLN A 164 23.50 1.78 0.95
CA GLN A 164 22.42 1.02 1.57
C GLN A 164 22.82 -0.42 1.91
N VAL A 165 22.09 -1.01 2.85
CA VAL A 165 22.24 -2.43 3.23
C VAL A 165 22.02 -3.32 2.01
N GLY A 166 23.05 -4.09 1.63
CA GLY A 166 23.06 -4.96 0.46
C GLY A 166 23.77 -4.39 -0.78
N ASP A 167 24.34 -3.19 -0.69
CA ASP A 167 25.20 -2.64 -1.74
C ASP A 167 26.60 -3.27 -1.74
N ALA A 168 27.29 -3.20 -2.87
CA ALA A 168 28.65 -3.71 -3.02
C ALA A 168 29.62 -2.95 -2.10
N THR A 169 30.11 -3.62 -1.07
CA THR A 169 30.94 -3.03 -0.01
C THR A 169 32.28 -2.48 -0.53
N ASP A 170 32.93 -3.22 -1.42
CA ASP A 170 34.34 -2.95 -1.74
C ASP A 170 34.53 -1.75 -2.67
N THR A 171 33.57 -1.48 -3.54
CA THR A 171 33.69 -0.39 -4.52
C THR A 171 33.13 0.93 -4.00
N PHE A 172 32.17 0.90 -3.07
CA PHE A 172 31.43 2.10 -2.63
C PHE A 172 31.51 2.34 -1.12
N PHE A 173 31.27 1.32 -0.30
CA PHE A 173 31.17 1.49 1.16
C PHE A 173 32.51 1.77 1.83
N ASN A 174 33.54 0.96 1.52
CA ASN A 174 34.88 1.09 2.11
C ASN A 174 35.54 2.47 1.89
N PRO A 175 35.57 3.04 0.66
CA PRO A 175 36.18 4.35 0.45
C PRO A 175 35.41 5.50 1.13
N ILE A 176 34.07 5.46 1.13
CA ILE A 176 33.25 6.49 1.79
C ILE A 176 33.49 6.48 3.31
N LEU A 177 33.52 5.30 3.94
CA LEU A 177 33.82 5.17 5.36
C LEU A 177 35.24 5.65 5.71
N ALA A 178 36.23 5.41 4.84
CA ALA A 178 37.59 5.89 5.03
C ALA A 178 37.63 7.43 5.00
N GLN A 179 36.94 8.05 4.04
CA GLN A 179 36.84 9.51 3.94
C GLN A 179 36.11 10.13 5.13
N GLN A 180 35.02 9.52 5.61
CA GLN A 180 34.31 10.00 6.79
C GLN A 180 35.17 9.92 8.05
N ARG A 181 35.89 8.80 8.25
CA ARG A 181 36.85 8.67 9.36
C ARG A 181 37.90 9.78 9.33
N GLN A 182 38.49 10.05 8.16
CA GLN A 182 39.49 11.10 8.01
C GLN A 182 38.94 12.52 8.26
N ARG A 183 37.70 12.80 7.85
CA ARG A 183 37.04 14.07 8.18
C ARG A 183 36.81 14.20 9.69
N ASN A 184 36.34 13.13 10.34
CA ASN A 184 36.08 13.12 11.77
C ASN A 184 37.36 13.27 12.60
N THR A 185 38.47 12.65 12.20
CA THR A 185 39.77 12.83 12.88
C THR A 185 40.32 14.24 12.69
N THR A 186 40.19 14.81 11.49
CA THR A 186 40.60 16.20 11.21
C THR A 186 39.76 17.21 12.00
N ALA A 187 38.47 16.94 12.18
CA ALA A 187 37.59 17.76 13.00
C ALA A 187 37.91 17.65 14.51
N ALA A 188 38.21 16.44 15.01
CA ALA A 188 38.58 16.21 16.40
C ALA A 188 39.88 16.93 16.81
N ASN A 189 40.85 17.05 15.89
CA ASN A 189 42.13 17.71 16.16
C ASN A 189 42.05 19.25 16.17
N ARG A 190 40.92 19.87 15.79
CA ARG A 190 40.73 21.33 15.86
C ARG A 190 40.16 21.83 17.20
N GLY A 191 39.89 20.92 18.14
CA GLY A 191 39.37 21.26 19.47
C GLY A 191 40.43 21.23 20.58
N VAL A 192 41.71 21.10 20.24
CA VAL A 192 42.84 20.99 21.18
C VAL A 192 43.89 22.03 20.83
N GLU A 193 43.54 23.31 20.94
CA GLU A 193 44.47 24.44 21.03
C GLU A 193 44.01 25.41 22.10
#